data_AF-A0A925VF37-F1
#
_entry.id   AF-A0A925VF37-F1
#
_cell.length_a   1.000
_cell.length_b   1.000
_cell.length_c   1.000
_cell.angle_alpha   90.00
_cell.angle_beta   90.00
_cell.angle_gamma   90.00
#
_symmetry.space_group_name_H-M   'P 1'
#
loop_
_entity.id
_entity.type
_entity.pdbx_description
1 polymer ?
#
loop_
_entity_poly.entity_id
_entity_poly.type
_entity_poly.pdbx_seq_one_letter_code
_entity_poly.pdbx_strand_id
1 'polypeptide(L)'
;MSPTDDRDGHPLGSWISVMSIGASTVVGYVVGGWLLAIALFVLVSAVVFMRALRRSPAMLREPEVPGLSELPPAQAIAVLSALRGPQLQSALLTRIEQIERSAEHDARRALAALDEVLVDHPRSVPALLLRARLQFELEQDDAAASWSRALALALDGGLNLLAARAFDRHVAHRERLVLDDAHLAGLAKALAAHGHHDHAAWCRARVAR
;
A
#
# COMPACT_ATOMS: atom_id res chain seq x y z
N MET A 1 -57.12 49.35 36.19
CA MET A 1 -56.69 47.98 36.51
C MET A 1 -56.71 47.22 35.18
N SER A 2 -55.53 46.73 34.77
CA SER A 2 -55.21 45.97 33.53
C SER A 2 -56.09 44.73 33.29
N PRO A 3 -55.90 43.91 32.21
CA PRO A 3 -55.10 44.07 30.98
C PRO A 3 -55.84 43.66 29.67
N THR A 4 -55.17 43.92 28.56
CA THR A 4 -55.28 43.38 27.18
C THR A 4 -54.81 41.92 27.07
N ASP A 5 -55.39 41.13 26.15
CA ASP A 5 -54.88 39.83 25.65
C ASP A 5 -55.50 39.59 24.24
N ASP A 6 -54.83 39.92 23.13
CA ASP A 6 -53.74 39.24 22.43
C ASP A 6 -54.17 37.92 21.73
N ARG A 7 -54.42 38.01 20.42
CA ARG A 7 -54.53 36.87 19.50
C ARG A 7 -53.92 37.25 18.16
N ASP A 8 -52.60 37.36 18.16
CA ASP A 8 -51.80 37.34 16.96
C ASP A 8 -51.62 35.92 16.43
N GLY A 9 -52.00 35.75 15.15
CA GLY A 9 -51.69 34.56 14.37
C GLY A 9 -50.21 34.58 13.95
N HIS A 10 -49.44 33.60 14.41
CA HIS A 10 -48.06 33.42 13.97
C HIS A 10 -47.96 32.60 12.66
N PRO A 11 -47.29 33.12 11.61
CA PRO A 11 -46.88 32.34 10.46
C PRO A 11 -45.55 31.63 10.75
N LEU A 12 -45.62 30.47 11.40
CA LEU A 12 -44.44 29.62 11.72
C LEU A 12 -43.97 28.73 10.55
N GLY A 13 -44.23 29.15 9.30
CA GLY A 13 -44.01 28.29 8.12
C GLY A 13 -42.89 28.69 7.16
N SER A 14 -42.22 29.84 7.34
CA SER A 14 -41.43 30.44 6.24
C SER A 14 -39.94 30.66 6.47
N TRP A 15 -39.39 30.36 7.66
CA TRP A 15 -37.99 30.71 7.96
C TRP A 15 -36.99 29.55 7.87
N ILE A 16 -37.43 28.30 7.78
CA ILE A 16 -36.53 27.14 7.79
C ILE A 16 -35.92 26.85 6.40
N SER A 17 -36.56 27.30 5.31
CA SER A 17 -36.12 26.94 3.95
C SER A 17 -35.01 27.82 3.36
N VAL A 18 -34.66 28.96 3.97
CA VAL A 18 -33.66 29.90 3.39
C VAL A 18 -32.24 29.64 3.93
N MET A 19 -32.07 28.95 5.05
CA MET A 19 -30.72 28.66 5.60
C MET A 19 -30.02 27.45 4.97
N SER A 20 -30.68 26.62 4.17
CA SER A 20 -30.07 25.41 3.58
C SER A 20 -29.23 25.64 2.32
N ILE A 21 -29.30 26.82 1.68
CA ILE A 21 -28.61 27.07 0.39
C ILE A 21 -27.27 27.82 0.60
N GLY A 22 -27.06 28.46 1.75
CA GLY A 22 -25.83 29.21 2.04
C GLY A 22 -24.66 28.38 2.60
N ALA A 23 -24.92 27.20 3.17
CA ALA A 23 -23.88 26.38 3.80
C ALA A 23 -23.18 25.42 2.82
N SER A 24 -23.82 25.05 1.71
CA SER A 24 -23.33 24.08 0.74
C SER A 24 -22.29 24.67 -0.24
N THR A 25 -22.33 25.97 -0.51
CA THR A 25 -21.32 26.65 -1.34
C THR A 25 -20.02 26.94 -0.58
N VAL A 26 -20.07 27.21 0.73
CA VAL A 26 -18.86 27.51 1.51
C VAL A 26 -18.00 26.26 1.72
N VAL A 27 -18.59 25.10 1.97
CA VAL A 27 -17.85 23.84 2.18
C VAL A 27 -17.17 23.34 0.90
N GLY A 28 -17.83 23.49 -0.26
CA GLY A 28 -17.24 23.14 -1.56
C GLY A 28 -16.00 23.99 -1.91
N TYR A 29 -16.03 25.29 -1.59
CA TYR A 29 -14.89 26.19 -1.82
C TYR A 29 -13.72 25.92 -0.87
N VAL A 30 -13.97 25.57 0.39
CA VAL A 30 -12.90 25.27 1.35
C VAL A 30 -12.19 23.97 0.98
N VAL A 31 -12.92 22.93 0.57
CA VAL A 31 -12.32 21.63 0.17
C VAL A 31 -11.66 21.72 -1.21
N GLY A 32 -12.29 22.39 -2.18
CA GLY A 32 -11.71 22.58 -3.51
C GLY A 32 -10.47 23.48 -3.50
N GLY A 33 -10.48 24.54 -2.69
CA GLY A 33 -9.34 25.43 -2.50
C GLY A 33 -8.14 24.74 -1.84
N TRP A 34 -8.39 23.87 -0.86
CA TRP A 34 -7.34 23.10 -0.19
C TRP A 34 -6.66 22.09 -1.12
N LEU A 35 -7.44 21.36 -1.91
CA LEU A 35 -6.88 20.40 -2.88
C LEU A 35 -6.09 21.11 -3.98
N LEU A 36 -6.58 22.27 -4.46
CA LEU A 36 -5.85 23.09 -5.42
C LEU A 36 -4.55 23.63 -4.82
N ALA A 37 -4.56 24.09 -3.57
CA ALA A 37 -3.37 24.59 -2.88
C ALA A 37 -2.30 23.49 -2.67
N ILE A 38 -2.71 22.27 -2.31
CA ILE A 38 -1.81 21.12 -2.19
C ILE A 38 -1.22 20.75 -3.56
N ALA A 39 -2.06 20.66 -4.59
CA ALA A 39 -1.60 20.34 -5.94
C ALA A 39 -0.61 21.40 -6.46
N LEU A 40 -0.88 22.69 -6.22
CA LEU A 40 0.00 23.78 -6.60
C LEU A 40 1.32 23.74 -5.81
N PHE A 41 1.27 23.45 -4.50
CA PHE A 41 2.46 23.33 -3.67
C PHE A 41 3.34 22.17 -4.13
N VAL A 42 2.78 20.99 -4.37
CA VAL A 42 3.52 19.82 -4.89
C VAL A 42 4.15 20.13 -6.25
N LEU A 43 3.41 20.80 -7.14
CA LEU A 43 3.92 21.18 -8.46
C LEU A 43 5.07 22.19 -8.36
N VAL A 44 4.91 23.23 -7.54
CA VAL A 44 5.96 24.25 -7.32
C VAL A 44 7.18 23.63 -6.66
N SER A 45 7.01 22.77 -5.65
CA SER A 45 8.11 22.04 -5.00
C SER A 45 8.83 21.12 -5.99
N ALA A 46 8.12 20.40 -6.86
CA ALA A 46 8.73 19.54 -7.88
C ALA A 46 9.52 20.37 -8.91
N VAL A 47 9.00 21.53 -9.32
CA VAL A 47 9.67 22.43 -10.26
C VAL A 47 10.88 23.10 -9.63
N VAL A 48 10.80 23.55 -8.37
CA VAL A 48 11.92 24.13 -7.62
C VAL A 48 12.99 23.08 -7.36
N PHE A 49 12.61 21.87 -6.98
CA PHE A 49 13.55 20.76 -6.75
C PHE A 49 14.24 20.33 -8.05
N MET A 50 13.49 20.22 -9.16
CA MET A 50 14.10 19.96 -10.47
C MET A 50 14.98 21.11 -10.96
N ARG A 51 14.63 22.37 -10.69
CA ARG A 51 15.51 23.51 -11.00
C ARG A 51 16.74 23.56 -10.12
N ALA A 52 16.64 23.17 -8.84
CA ALA A 52 17.75 23.10 -7.91
C ALA A 52 18.74 21.99 -8.32
N LEU A 53 18.23 20.81 -8.71
CA LEU A 53 19.05 19.72 -9.23
C LEU A 53 19.72 20.05 -10.57
N ARG A 54 19.10 20.91 -11.40
CA ARG A 54 19.67 21.34 -12.68
C ARG A 54 20.64 22.52 -12.57
N ARG A 55 20.63 23.29 -11.48
CA ARG A 55 21.48 24.49 -11.31
C ARG A 55 22.73 24.31 -10.46
N SER A 56 22.89 23.18 -9.77
CA SER A 56 24.00 23.01 -8.82
C SER A 56 24.83 21.76 -9.07
N PRO A 57 25.84 21.80 -9.96
CA PRO A 57 26.87 20.76 -10.02
C PRO A 57 27.99 20.96 -8.97
N ALA A 58 27.84 21.89 -8.00
CA ALA A 58 28.98 22.34 -7.17
C ALA A 58 28.65 22.72 -5.71
N MET A 59 27.71 22.05 -5.03
CA MET A 59 27.56 22.22 -3.57
C MET A 59 27.47 20.88 -2.84
N LEU A 60 28.58 20.13 -2.91
CA LEU A 60 29.05 19.29 -1.81
C LEU A 60 29.83 20.19 -0.84
N ARG A 61 29.11 20.88 0.04
CA ARG A 61 29.68 21.38 1.30
C ARG A 61 28.76 20.89 2.39
N GLU A 62 29.14 19.74 2.95
CA GLU A 62 28.53 19.14 4.12
C GLU A 62 28.69 20.08 5.32
N PRO A 63 27.64 20.26 6.14
CA PRO A 63 27.83 20.68 7.52
C PRO A 63 28.48 19.52 8.29
N GLU A 64 29.64 19.84 8.87
CA GLU A 64 30.49 19.01 9.70
C GLU A 64 29.69 18.32 10.83
N VAL A 65 29.54 17.00 10.74
CA VAL A 65 29.11 16.17 11.87
C VAL A 65 30.30 15.26 12.20
N PRO A 66 30.93 15.38 13.38
CA PRO A 66 32.16 14.65 13.66
C PRO A 66 31.85 13.17 13.89
N GLY A 67 32.52 12.29 13.12
CA GLY A 67 32.81 10.92 13.57
C GLY A 67 32.35 9.73 12.70
N LEU A 68 31.80 9.91 11.50
CA LEU A 68 31.43 8.77 10.62
C LEU A 68 31.94 8.86 9.16
N SER A 69 32.69 9.91 8.81
CA SER A 69 33.08 10.23 7.42
C SER A 69 34.32 9.51 6.89
N GLU A 70 34.97 8.63 7.65
CA GLU A 70 36.23 8.01 7.22
C GLU A 70 36.08 6.67 6.48
N LEU A 71 34.85 6.18 6.26
CA LEU A 71 34.65 4.98 5.46
C LEU A 71 34.42 5.35 3.99
N PRO A 72 35.33 5.00 3.06
CA PRO A 72 35.09 5.17 1.63
C PRO A 72 33.73 4.57 1.22
N PRO A 73 33.04 5.13 0.21
CA PRO A 73 31.65 4.79 -0.12
C PRO A 73 31.41 3.28 -0.36
N ALA A 74 32.42 2.54 -0.83
CA ALA A 74 32.36 1.09 -0.94
C ALA A 74 32.25 0.39 0.43
N GLN A 75 32.90 0.90 1.47
CA GLN A 75 32.79 0.40 2.85
C GLN A 75 31.50 0.83 3.54
N ALA A 76 30.98 2.04 3.30
CA ALA A 76 29.66 2.42 3.82
C ALA A 76 28.54 1.55 3.20
N ILE A 77 28.62 1.26 1.90
CA ILE A 77 27.72 0.32 1.22
C ILE A 77 27.94 -1.11 1.73
N ALA A 78 29.19 -1.54 1.94
CA ALA A 78 29.49 -2.87 2.49
C ALA A 78 29.03 -3.02 3.95
N VAL A 79 29.14 -1.98 4.78
CA VAL A 79 28.66 -1.95 6.16
C VAL A 79 27.13 -1.89 6.19
N LEU A 80 26.47 -1.09 5.34
CA LEU A 80 25.01 -1.10 5.19
C LEU A 80 24.49 -2.43 4.61
N SER A 81 25.27 -3.08 3.74
CA SER A 81 24.96 -4.41 3.20
C SER A 81 25.23 -5.51 4.23
N ALA A 82 26.24 -5.36 5.09
CA ALA A 82 26.50 -6.26 6.22
C ALA A 82 25.45 -6.09 7.32
N LEU A 83 24.99 -4.85 7.56
CA LEU A 83 23.85 -4.49 8.40
C LEU A 83 22.50 -4.81 7.75
N ARG A 84 22.45 -5.19 6.48
CA ARG A 84 21.29 -5.81 5.80
C ARG A 84 21.58 -7.27 5.43
N GLY A 85 22.57 -7.86 6.08
CA GLY A 85 23.21 -9.09 5.63
C GLY A 85 22.26 -10.28 5.51
N PRO A 86 22.71 -11.37 4.88
CA PRO A 86 21.93 -12.59 4.72
C PRO A 86 21.38 -13.15 6.05
N GLN A 87 22.00 -12.80 7.18
CA GLN A 87 21.52 -13.13 8.53
C GLN A 87 20.25 -12.38 8.94
N LEU A 88 20.08 -11.12 8.54
CA LEU A 88 18.83 -10.38 8.80
C LEU A 88 17.72 -10.86 7.87
N GLN A 89 18.05 -11.19 6.63
CA GLN A 89 17.10 -11.79 5.70
C GLN A 89 16.68 -13.19 6.17
N SER A 90 17.59 -14.00 6.72
CA SER A 90 17.25 -15.30 7.30
C SER A 90 16.46 -15.17 8.60
N ALA A 91 16.79 -14.20 9.47
CA ALA A 91 16.02 -13.92 10.68
C ALA A 91 14.59 -13.46 10.37
N LEU A 92 14.41 -12.58 9.38
CA LEU A 92 13.10 -12.14 8.91
C LEU A 92 12.28 -13.33 8.39
N LEU A 93 12.86 -14.15 7.51
CA LEU A 93 12.18 -15.33 6.98
C LEU A 93 11.82 -16.32 8.10
N THR A 94 12.68 -16.49 9.09
CA THR A 94 12.43 -17.35 10.25
C THR A 94 11.26 -16.82 11.09
N ARG A 95 11.21 -15.50 11.31
CA ARG A 95 10.09 -14.85 12.01
C ARG A 95 8.78 -15.01 11.24
N ILE A 96 8.79 -14.85 9.91
CA ILE A 96 7.61 -15.05 9.06
C ILE A 96 7.14 -16.51 9.13
N GLU A 97 8.06 -17.49 9.10
CA GLU A 97 7.71 -18.91 9.21
C GLU A 97 7.14 -19.27 10.60
N GLN A 98 7.63 -18.64 11.67
CA GLN A 98 7.05 -18.78 13.00
C GLN A 98 5.63 -18.21 13.07
N ILE A 99 5.38 -17.07 12.41
CA ILE A 99 4.04 -16.48 12.31
C ILE A 99 3.12 -17.38 11.47
N GLU A 100 3.60 -17.95 10.36
CA GLU A 100 2.81 -18.88 9.54
C GLU A 100 2.38 -20.10 10.35
N ARG A 101 3.28 -20.66 11.18
CA ARG A 101 2.95 -21.79 12.07
C ARG A 101 1.97 -21.40 13.18
N SER A 102 2.05 -20.20 13.72
CA SER A 102 1.11 -19.75 14.75
C SER A 102 -0.28 -19.46 14.19
N ALA A 103 -0.37 -19.13 12.89
CA ALA A 103 -1.65 -18.89 12.22
C ALA A 103 -2.59 -20.12 12.22
N GLU A 104 -2.04 -21.34 12.28
CA GLU A 104 -2.83 -22.58 12.41
C GLU A 104 -3.67 -22.61 13.70
N HIS A 105 -3.22 -21.90 14.73
CA HIS A 105 -3.86 -21.86 16.04
C HIS A 105 -4.67 -20.57 16.25
N ASP A 106 -4.16 -19.43 15.77
CA ASP A 106 -4.80 -18.13 15.88
C ASP A 106 -4.42 -17.21 14.71
N ALA A 107 -5.22 -17.28 13.64
CA ALA A 107 -5.01 -16.47 12.44
C ALA A 107 -5.09 -14.95 12.70
N ARG A 108 -5.90 -14.49 13.67
CA ARG A 108 -6.01 -13.06 13.99
C ARG A 108 -4.75 -12.54 14.66
N ARG A 109 -4.23 -13.30 15.64
CA ARG A 109 -2.98 -12.95 16.31
C ARG A 109 -1.78 -13.03 15.37
N ALA A 110 -1.76 -14.02 14.47
CA ALA A 110 -0.74 -14.11 13.44
C ALA A 110 -0.78 -12.92 12.47
N LEU A 111 -1.98 -12.48 12.06
CA LEU A 111 -2.14 -11.29 11.22
C LEU A 111 -1.58 -10.04 11.90
N ALA A 112 -1.90 -9.82 13.18
CA ALA A 112 -1.38 -8.68 13.94
C ALA A 112 0.15 -8.71 14.06
N ALA A 113 0.74 -9.88 14.35
CA ALA A 113 2.19 -10.05 14.40
C ALA A 113 2.85 -9.80 13.04
N LEU A 114 2.15 -10.10 11.95
CA LEU A 114 2.62 -9.87 10.59
C LEU A 114 2.53 -8.40 10.18
N ASP A 115 1.51 -7.68 10.65
CA ASP A 115 1.41 -6.23 10.47
C ASP A 115 2.59 -5.51 11.16
N GLU A 116 3.01 -5.96 12.35
CA GLU A 116 4.25 -5.46 12.99
C GLU A 116 5.49 -5.69 12.12
N VAL A 117 5.64 -6.89 11.54
CA VAL A 117 6.76 -7.20 10.63
C VAL A 117 6.74 -6.28 9.40
N LEU A 118 5.56 -5.92 8.90
CA LEU A 118 5.40 -5.06 7.73
C LEU A 118 5.62 -3.57 8.04
N VAL A 119 5.53 -3.16 9.31
CA VAL A 119 5.99 -1.81 9.73
C VAL A 119 7.51 -1.70 9.52
N ASP A 120 8.26 -2.71 9.97
CA ASP A 120 9.73 -2.73 9.84
C ASP A 120 10.19 -3.07 8.42
N HIS A 121 9.43 -3.91 7.72
CA HIS A 121 9.77 -4.45 6.40
C HIS A 121 8.59 -4.33 5.40
N PRO A 122 8.21 -3.11 4.99
CA PRO A 122 6.99 -2.85 4.21
C PRO A 122 6.97 -3.45 2.80
N ARG A 123 8.13 -3.87 2.29
CA ARG A 123 8.29 -4.51 0.97
C ARG A 123 8.64 -5.99 1.06
N SER A 124 8.51 -6.61 2.23
CA SER A 124 8.74 -8.04 2.39
C SER A 124 7.65 -8.83 1.68
N VAL A 125 7.94 -9.29 0.46
CA VAL A 125 7.01 -10.07 -0.35
C VAL A 125 6.49 -11.32 0.37
N PRO A 126 7.33 -12.13 1.07
CA PRO A 126 6.81 -13.27 1.83
C PRO A 126 5.80 -12.86 2.92
N ALA A 127 6.04 -11.74 3.61
CA ALA A 127 5.11 -11.23 4.62
C ALA A 127 3.81 -10.71 3.98
N LEU A 128 3.90 -10.00 2.86
CA LEU A 128 2.72 -9.51 2.13
C LEU A 128 1.85 -10.65 1.60
N LEU A 129 2.46 -11.71 1.08
CA LEU A 129 1.74 -12.90 0.59
C LEU A 129 1.07 -13.64 1.75
N LEU A 130 1.76 -13.83 2.88
CA LEU A 130 1.17 -14.45 4.08
C LEU A 130 0.02 -13.58 4.64
N ARG A 131 0.17 -12.26 4.65
CA ARG A 131 -0.87 -11.33 5.11
C ARG A 131 -2.13 -11.49 4.27
N ALA A 132 -2.00 -11.39 2.95
CA ALA A 132 -3.12 -11.55 2.04
C ALA A 132 -3.81 -12.92 2.18
N ARG A 133 -3.03 -13.99 2.41
CA ARG A 133 -3.58 -15.32 2.75
C ARG A 133 -4.44 -15.27 4.02
N LEU A 134 -3.91 -14.74 5.12
CA LEU A 134 -4.63 -14.66 6.39
C LEU A 134 -5.87 -13.76 6.30
N GLN A 135 -5.80 -12.71 5.47
CA GLN A 135 -6.97 -11.87 5.18
C GLN A 135 -8.08 -12.65 4.47
N PHE A 136 -7.75 -13.58 3.57
CA PHE A 136 -8.75 -14.49 2.98
C PHE A 136 -9.33 -15.46 4.00
N GLU A 137 -8.50 -16.06 4.85
CA GLU A 137 -8.93 -16.99 5.90
C GLU A 137 -9.85 -16.30 6.93
N LEU A 138 -9.64 -15.01 7.16
CA LEU A 138 -10.43 -14.17 8.07
C LEU A 138 -11.57 -13.42 7.38
N GLU A 139 -11.82 -13.68 6.10
CA GLU A 139 -12.88 -13.05 5.29
C GLU A 139 -12.84 -11.51 5.28
N GLN A 140 -11.65 -10.91 5.27
CA GLN A 140 -11.50 -9.46 5.17
C GLN A 140 -11.81 -8.96 3.74
N ASP A 141 -12.50 -7.82 3.65
CA ASP A 141 -12.96 -7.25 2.38
C ASP A 141 -11.82 -6.90 1.41
N ASP A 142 -10.67 -6.47 1.96
CA ASP A 142 -9.50 -6.02 1.20
C ASP A 142 -8.56 -7.17 0.77
N ALA A 143 -8.83 -8.42 1.18
CA ALA A 143 -7.95 -9.57 0.96
C ALA A 143 -7.57 -9.75 -0.52
N ALA A 144 -8.52 -9.58 -1.43
CA ALA A 144 -8.30 -9.72 -2.87
C ALA A 144 -7.37 -8.66 -3.44
N ALA A 145 -7.48 -7.41 -2.97
CA ALA A 145 -6.62 -6.31 -3.39
C ALA A 145 -5.20 -6.49 -2.83
N SER A 146 -5.09 -6.85 -1.55
CA SER A 146 -3.81 -7.19 -0.91
C SER A 146 -3.10 -8.34 -1.63
N TRP A 147 -3.84 -9.38 -2.00
CA TRP A 147 -3.32 -10.53 -2.73
C TRP A 147 -2.78 -10.17 -4.11
N SER A 148 -3.58 -9.43 -4.88
CA SER A 148 -3.21 -8.95 -6.19
C SER A 148 -1.92 -8.12 -6.15
N ARG A 149 -1.84 -7.20 -5.18
CA ARG A 149 -0.65 -6.36 -4.97
C ARG A 149 0.58 -7.18 -4.55
N ALA A 150 0.41 -8.15 -3.66
CA ALA A 150 1.50 -9.00 -3.19
C ALA A 150 2.06 -9.87 -4.33
N LEU A 151 1.19 -10.41 -5.18
CA LEU A 151 1.60 -11.18 -6.37
C LEU A 151 2.30 -10.30 -7.41
N ALA A 152 1.78 -9.11 -7.71
CA ALA A 152 2.44 -8.16 -8.61
C ALA A 152 3.86 -7.82 -8.12
N LEU A 153 4.02 -7.49 -6.83
CA LEU A 153 5.33 -7.22 -6.24
C LEU A 153 6.28 -8.42 -6.29
N ALA A 154 5.75 -9.64 -6.12
CA ALA A 154 6.55 -10.86 -6.24
C ALA A 154 7.08 -11.05 -7.67
N LEU A 155 6.23 -10.81 -8.68
CA LEU A 155 6.59 -10.94 -10.09
C LEU A 155 7.57 -9.84 -10.51
N ASP A 156 7.34 -8.59 -10.11
CA ASP A 156 8.24 -7.46 -10.35
C ASP A 156 9.62 -7.67 -9.69
N GLY A 157 9.62 -8.30 -8.52
CA GLY A 157 10.84 -8.64 -7.77
C GLY A 157 11.56 -9.90 -8.28
N GLY A 158 11.05 -10.56 -9.34
CA GLY A 158 11.63 -11.80 -9.88
C GLY A 158 11.42 -13.04 -9.01
N LEU A 159 10.56 -12.97 -7.97
CA LEU A 159 10.22 -14.07 -7.07
C LEU A 159 9.15 -14.98 -7.69
N ASN A 160 9.36 -15.41 -8.93
CA ASN A 160 8.38 -16.11 -9.76
C ASN A 160 7.92 -17.46 -9.15
N LEU A 161 8.85 -18.22 -8.58
CA LEU A 161 8.53 -19.48 -7.91
C LEU A 161 7.66 -19.26 -6.68
N LEU A 162 7.95 -18.20 -5.91
CA LEU A 162 7.17 -17.85 -4.73
C LEU A 162 5.75 -17.42 -5.14
N ALA A 163 5.63 -16.57 -6.16
CA ALA A 163 4.34 -16.16 -6.73
C ALA A 163 3.51 -17.36 -7.22
N ALA A 164 4.13 -18.29 -7.97
CA ALA A 164 3.46 -19.49 -8.47
C ALA A 164 2.96 -20.40 -7.33
N ARG A 165 3.80 -20.66 -6.33
CA ARG A 165 3.41 -21.45 -5.15
C ARG A 165 2.30 -20.79 -4.35
N ALA A 166 2.37 -19.47 -4.19
CA ALA A 166 1.38 -18.70 -3.47
C ALA A 166 0.03 -18.74 -4.23
N PHE A 167 0.05 -18.55 -5.55
CA PHE A 167 -1.14 -18.70 -6.41
C PHE A 167 -1.76 -20.09 -6.30
N ASP A 168 -0.95 -21.14 -6.37
CA ASP A 168 -1.42 -22.53 -6.32
C ASP A 168 -2.14 -22.85 -5.00
N ARG A 169 -1.56 -22.47 -3.86
CA ARG A 169 -2.20 -22.65 -2.54
C ARG A 169 -3.53 -21.92 -2.39
N HIS A 170 -3.74 -20.84 -3.14
CA HIS A 170 -4.94 -19.99 -3.05
C HIS A 170 -5.73 -19.94 -4.35
N VAL A 171 -5.68 -21.02 -5.14
CA VAL A 171 -6.38 -21.11 -6.41
C VAL A 171 -7.90 -20.89 -6.28
N ALA A 172 -8.49 -21.24 -5.13
CA ALA A 172 -9.92 -21.02 -4.85
C ALA A 172 -10.34 -19.54 -4.98
N HIS A 173 -9.42 -18.60 -4.80
CA HIS A 173 -9.68 -17.17 -4.87
C HIS A 173 -9.23 -16.53 -6.20
N ARG A 174 -8.80 -17.34 -7.19
CA ARG A 174 -8.28 -16.84 -8.48
C ARG A 174 -9.22 -15.90 -9.21
N GLU A 175 -10.54 -16.07 -9.07
CA GLU A 175 -11.51 -15.22 -9.77
C GLU A 175 -11.54 -13.78 -9.23
N ARG A 176 -11.16 -13.60 -7.96
CA ARG A 176 -11.05 -12.28 -7.30
C ARG A 176 -9.71 -11.58 -7.60
N LEU A 177 -8.81 -12.23 -8.34
CA LEU A 177 -7.47 -11.71 -8.65
C LEU A 177 -7.54 -10.63 -9.74
N VAL A 178 -6.91 -9.48 -9.46
CA VAL A 178 -6.80 -8.36 -10.40
C VAL A 178 -5.31 -8.10 -10.67
N LEU A 179 -4.80 -8.67 -11.75
CA LEU A 179 -3.44 -8.45 -12.24
C LEU A 179 -3.52 -7.89 -13.66
N ASP A 180 -2.53 -7.09 -14.06
CA ASP A 180 -2.41 -6.66 -15.45
C ASP A 180 -1.95 -7.81 -16.36
N ASP A 181 -2.01 -7.59 -17.67
CA ASP A 181 -1.68 -8.61 -18.66
C ASP A 181 -0.21 -9.06 -18.57
N ALA A 182 0.70 -8.15 -18.19
CA ALA A 182 2.11 -8.46 -18.06
C ALA A 182 2.37 -9.38 -16.86
N HIS A 183 1.74 -9.09 -15.71
CA HIS A 183 1.78 -9.92 -14.51
C HIS A 183 1.09 -11.27 -14.74
N LEU A 184 -0.06 -11.30 -15.44
CA LEU A 184 -0.73 -12.55 -15.79
C LEU A 184 0.12 -13.42 -16.72
N ALA A 185 0.78 -12.82 -17.73
CA ALA A 185 1.70 -13.55 -18.60
C ALA A 185 2.93 -14.07 -17.84
N GLY A 186 3.50 -13.26 -16.95
CA GLY A 186 4.61 -13.65 -16.07
C GLY A 186 4.24 -14.81 -15.15
N LEU A 187 3.07 -14.73 -14.52
CA LEU A 187 2.54 -15.77 -13.65
C LEU A 187 2.24 -17.05 -14.43
N ALA A 188 1.65 -16.95 -15.63
CA ALA A 188 1.41 -18.10 -16.50
C ALA A 188 2.71 -18.84 -16.84
N LYS A 189 3.77 -18.11 -17.18
CA LYS A 189 5.09 -18.68 -17.45
C LYS A 189 5.67 -19.36 -16.21
N ALA A 190 5.56 -18.73 -15.05
CA ALA A 190 6.02 -19.29 -13.78
C ALA A 190 5.28 -20.59 -13.41
N LEU A 191 3.95 -20.60 -13.51
CA LEU A 191 3.12 -21.76 -13.25
C LEU A 191 3.42 -22.92 -14.20
N ALA A 192 3.59 -22.64 -15.50
CA ALA A 192 3.94 -23.65 -16.50
C ALA A 192 5.33 -24.26 -16.23
N ALA A 193 6.30 -23.43 -15.84
CA ALA A 193 7.65 -23.89 -15.50
C ALA A 193 7.69 -24.81 -14.26
N HIS A 194 6.66 -24.75 -13.42
CA HIS A 194 6.53 -25.55 -12.21
C HIS A 194 5.46 -26.65 -12.30
N GLY A 195 4.97 -26.97 -13.50
CA GLY A 195 4.06 -28.10 -13.75
C GLY A 195 2.58 -27.81 -13.50
N HIS A 196 2.21 -26.58 -13.12
CA HIS A 196 0.82 -26.17 -12.92
C HIS A 196 0.19 -25.71 -14.25
N HIS A 197 0.11 -26.62 -15.22
CA HIS A 197 -0.30 -26.30 -16.59
C HIS A 197 -1.73 -25.76 -16.70
N ASP A 198 -2.67 -26.28 -15.90
CA ASP A 198 -4.06 -25.83 -15.88
C ASP A 198 -4.18 -24.39 -15.37
N HIS A 199 -3.43 -24.06 -14.32
CA HIS A 199 -3.37 -22.70 -13.77
C HIS A 199 -2.70 -21.73 -14.77
N ALA A 200 -1.65 -22.17 -15.46
CA ALA A 200 -1.02 -21.40 -16.51
C ALA A 200 -1.95 -21.16 -17.72
N ALA A 201 -2.81 -22.11 -18.05
CA ALA A 201 -3.82 -21.96 -19.09
C ALA A 201 -4.89 -20.95 -18.69
N TRP A 202 -5.35 -20.99 -17.43
CA TRP A 202 -6.28 -19.99 -16.88
C TRP A 202 -5.71 -18.57 -16.98
N CYS A 203 -4.45 -18.37 -16.57
CA CYS A 203 -3.80 -17.05 -16.68
C CYS A 203 -3.74 -16.58 -18.15
N ARG A 204 -3.34 -17.46 -19.08
CA ARG A 204 -3.26 -17.13 -20.52
C ARG A 204 -4.62 -16.77 -21.13
N ALA A 205 -5.68 -17.47 -20.74
CA ALA A 205 -7.03 -17.18 -21.22
C ALA A 205 -7.54 -15.80 -20.78
N ARG A 206 -6.99 -15.25 -19.70
CA ARG A 206 -7.39 -13.95 -19.11
C ARG A 206 -6.65 -12.77 -19.76
N VAL A 207 -5.43 -12.99 -20.26
CA VAL A 207 -4.67 -12.00 -21.07
C VAL A 207 -5.28 -11.79 -22.45
N ALA A 208 -6.00 -12.78 -22.97
CA ALA A 208 -6.60 -12.72 -24.32
C ALA A 208 -7.98 -12.04 -24.36
N ARG A 209 -8.44 -11.43 -23.26
CA ARG A 209 -9.75 -10.78 -23.14
C ARG A 209 -9.60 -9.27 -23.05
#